data_AF-A0AB39MN89-F1
#
_entry.id   AF-A0AB39MN89-F1
#
_cell.length_a   1.000
_cell.length_b   1.000
_cell.length_c   1.000
_cell.angle_alpha   90.00
_cell.angle_beta   90.00
_cell.angle_gamma   90.00
#
_symmetry.space_group_name_H-M   'P 1'
#
loop_
_entity.id
_entity.type
_entity.pdbx_description
1 polymer ?
#
loop_
_entity_poly.entity_id
_entity_poly.type
_entity_poly.pdbx_seq_one_letter_code
_entity_poly.pdbx_strand_id
1 'polypeptide(L)'
;MSFALTACGGSDGGDSSAKAKTAPSMSASKPMAQAADKRGMFAGLNGKKVTGTAQVSGAGVMLSGFSSDEGPDLHVYLTNGTDEAAVSAGKQLGAVKFDAKSQTFALNGVDASGYSTVVIHCDKAKAVFGAAKLS
;
A
#
# COMPACT_ATOMS: atom_id res chain seq x y z
N MET A 1 -60.91 14.61 24.21
CA MET A 1 -59.67 14.41 23.45
C MET A 1 -58.47 14.41 24.40
N SER A 2 -58.16 13.22 24.91
CA SER A 2 -56.82 12.62 25.05
C SER A 2 -55.58 13.56 25.06
N PHE A 3 -54.61 13.51 25.97
CA PHE A 3 -54.15 12.48 26.91
C PHE A 3 -53.43 13.09 28.14
N ALA A 4 -53.55 12.39 29.28
CA ALA A 4 -52.67 12.21 30.46
C ALA A 4 -51.32 12.98 30.55
N LEU A 5 -50.95 13.70 31.64
CA LEU A 5 -50.71 13.40 33.09
C LEU A 5 -49.22 13.18 33.43
N THR A 6 -48.67 14.03 34.35
CA THR A 6 -47.79 13.69 35.50
C THR A 6 -46.39 13.10 35.22
N ALA A 7 -45.28 13.37 35.92
CA ALA A 7 -44.90 14.22 37.06
C ALA A 7 -43.36 14.08 37.32
N CYS A 8 -42.87 14.75 38.38
CA CYS A 8 -41.54 14.75 39.01
C CYS A 8 -40.44 15.50 38.22
N GLY A 9 -39.86 16.60 38.71
CA GLY A 9 -39.34 16.84 40.07
C GLY A 9 -37.91 16.29 40.11
N GLY A 10 -36.84 16.99 40.42
CA GLY A 10 -36.53 18.31 40.93
C GLY A 10 -35.05 18.24 41.36
N SER A 11 -34.40 19.40 41.41
CA SER A 11 -33.17 19.68 42.18
C SER A 11 -31.80 19.50 41.49
N ASP A 12 -31.17 20.67 41.38
CA ASP A 12 -29.81 21.01 41.83
C ASP A 12 -28.61 20.76 40.91
N GLY A 13 -28.04 21.88 40.46
CA GLY A 13 -26.69 22.29 40.86
C GLY A 13 -25.52 21.43 40.39
N GLY A 14 -24.57 22.05 39.68
CA GLY A 14 -23.20 21.54 39.66
C GLY A 14 -22.52 21.65 38.32
N ASP A 15 -21.84 22.78 38.14
CA ASP A 15 -20.62 22.93 37.36
C ASP A 15 -19.75 21.65 37.35
N SER A 16 -19.27 21.24 36.18
CA SER A 16 -17.87 20.85 35.99
C SER A 16 -17.64 20.27 34.59
N SER A 17 -16.75 20.96 33.90
CA SER A 17 -16.08 20.54 32.68
C SER A 17 -15.45 19.15 32.83
N ALA A 18 -16.00 18.13 32.18
CA ALA A 18 -15.34 16.84 31.98
C ALA A 18 -15.98 16.06 30.80
N LYS A 19 -15.68 16.46 29.57
CA LYS A 19 -16.00 15.63 28.39
C LYS A 19 -14.87 14.65 28.13
N ALA A 20 -14.86 13.57 28.91
CA ALA A 20 -14.36 12.30 28.41
C ALA A 20 -15.57 11.46 27.99
N LYS A 21 -15.59 11.00 26.74
CA LYS A 21 -15.71 9.59 26.35
C LYS A 21 -16.12 9.41 24.88
N THR A 22 -15.34 8.52 24.25
CA THR A 22 -15.72 7.53 23.24
C THR A 22 -16.12 7.97 21.83
N ALA A 23 -15.15 7.80 20.91
CA ALA A 23 -15.36 6.92 19.75
C ALA A 23 -14.01 6.30 19.32
N PRO A 24 -13.75 5.00 19.57
CA PRO A 24 -12.90 4.20 18.70
C PRO A 24 -13.83 3.47 17.74
N SER A 25 -14.05 4.05 16.57
CA SER A 25 -14.78 3.38 15.50
C SER A 25 -14.13 3.75 14.18
N MET A 26 -12.91 3.24 14.00
CA MET A 26 -12.42 2.94 12.66
C MET A 26 -12.13 1.44 12.67
N SER A 27 -12.94 0.77 11.88
CA SER A 27 -12.94 -0.66 11.61
C SER A 27 -11.55 -1.27 11.62
N ALA A 28 -11.38 -2.26 12.50
CA ALA A 28 -10.40 -3.30 12.32
C ALA A 28 -10.62 -3.96 10.94
N SER A 29 -9.90 -3.47 9.94
CA SER A 29 -9.65 -4.26 8.74
C SER A 29 -8.64 -5.32 9.15
N LYS A 30 -9.16 -6.48 9.54
CA LYS A 30 -8.54 -7.80 9.67
C LYS A 30 -7.00 -7.80 9.59
N PRO A 31 -6.26 -8.24 10.64
CA PRO A 31 -4.95 -8.82 10.41
C PRO A 31 -5.20 -10.13 9.64
N MET A 32 -5.20 -10.06 8.31
CA MET A 32 -5.16 -11.27 7.50
C MET A 32 -3.85 -11.96 7.87
N ALA A 33 -4.00 -13.17 8.38
CA ALA A 33 -2.94 -14.02 8.85
C ALA A 33 -1.75 -14.01 7.89
N GLN A 34 -0.63 -13.47 8.37
CA GLN A 34 0.72 -14.03 8.32
C GLN A 34 1.00 -15.01 7.15
N ALA A 35 0.79 -14.60 5.91
CA ALA A 35 1.82 -14.84 4.91
C ALA A 35 2.98 -13.92 5.30
N ALA A 36 4.24 -14.32 5.11
CA ALA A 36 5.35 -13.41 5.31
C ALA A 36 5.25 -12.28 4.27
N ASP A 37 4.45 -11.26 4.56
CA ASP A 37 4.21 -10.12 3.70
C ASP A 37 5.51 -9.34 3.64
N LYS A 38 6.29 -9.56 2.59
CA LYS A 38 7.53 -8.80 2.42
C LYS A 38 7.16 -7.40 1.97
N ARG A 39 7.74 -6.39 2.58
CA ARG A 39 7.47 -5.00 2.20
C ARG A 39 8.76 -4.28 1.89
N GLY A 40 8.70 -3.37 0.94
CA GLY A 40 9.82 -2.56 0.53
C GLY A 40 9.37 -1.17 0.14
N MET A 41 10.22 -0.18 0.38
CA MET A 41 9.94 1.19 -0.05
C MET A 41 10.70 1.48 -1.34
N PHE A 42 10.04 2.09 -2.32
CA PHE A 42 10.70 2.44 -3.57
C PHE A 42 11.71 3.55 -3.32
N ALA A 43 12.92 3.31 -3.80
CA ALA A 43 13.96 4.30 -3.96
C ALA A 43 14.08 4.62 -5.46
N GLY A 44 14.06 5.92 -5.78
CA GLY A 44 14.36 6.40 -7.12
C GLY A 44 15.81 6.09 -7.53
N LEU A 45 15.99 5.60 -8.75
CA LEU A 45 17.28 5.25 -9.36
C LEU A 45 17.46 6.04 -10.66
N ASN A 46 18.69 6.14 -11.19
CA ASN A 46 18.97 6.85 -12.46
C ASN A 46 18.49 8.31 -12.49
N GLY A 47 18.57 9.01 -11.35
CA GLY A 47 18.12 10.38 -11.19
C GLY A 47 16.60 10.56 -11.28
N LYS A 48 15.83 9.46 -11.27
CA LYS A 48 14.36 9.48 -11.25
C LYS A 48 13.85 9.57 -9.83
N LYS A 49 12.68 10.19 -9.66
CA LYS A 49 11.92 10.17 -8.41
C LYS A 49 10.91 9.05 -8.50
N VAL A 50 11.07 8.08 -7.59
CA VAL A 50 10.05 7.06 -7.33
C VAL A 50 9.87 6.97 -5.84
N THR A 51 8.62 7.00 -5.43
CA THR A 51 8.18 6.87 -4.05
C THR A 51 7.00 5.91 -3.96
N GLY A 52 6.73 5.45 -2.75
CA GLY A 52 5.68 4.49 -2.45
C GLY A 52 6.23 3.23 -1.83
N THR A 53 5.32 2.31 -1.53
CA THR A 53 5.62 1.05 -0.84
C THR A 53 5.12 -0.11 -1.68
N ALA A 54 6.00 -1.06 -1.97
CA ALA A 54 5.63 -2.37 -2.48
C ALA A 54 5.38 -3.33 -1.32
N GLN A 55 4.29 -4.06 -1.38
CA GLN A 55 3.97 -5.14 -0.47
C GLN A 55 3.76 -6.39 -1.30
N VAL A 56 4.46 -7.46 -0.96
CA VAL A 56 4.38 -8.73 -1.64
C VAL A 56 3.77 -9.72 -0.68
N SER A 57 2.64 -10.29 -1.08
CA SER A 57 1.90 -11.29 -0.33
C SER A 57 1.62 -12.50 -1.21
N GLY A 58 1.17 -13.61 -0.62
CA GLY A 58 0.78 -14.81 -1.38
C GLY A 58 -0.34 -14.54 -2.41
N ALA A 59 -1.10 -13.45 -2.24
CA ALA A 59 -2.15 -13.05 -3.18
C ALA A 59 -1.65 -12.19 -4.36
N GLY A 60 -0.48 -11.54 -4.26
CA GLY A 60 -0.12 -10.48 -5.21
C GLY A 60 0.97 -9.53 -4.73
N VAL A 61 1.34 -8.58 -5.60
CA VAL A 61 2.12 -7.39 -5.25
C VAL A 61 1.19 -6.18 -5.22
N MET A 62 1.12 -5.51 -4.07
CA MET A 62 0.34 -4.30 -3.85
C MET A 62 1.28 -3.10 -3.71
N LEU A 63 1.08 -2.10 -4.56
CA LEU A 63 1.75 -0.81 -4.48
C LEU A 63 0.84 0.17 -3.73
N SER A 64 1.39 0.89 -2.75
CA SER A 64 0.67 1.90 -1.97
C SER A 64 1.43 3.22 -1.95
N GLY A 65 0.72 4.33 -2.15
CA GLY A 65 1.32 5.66 -2.23
C GLY A 65 2.33 5.78 -3.36
N PHE A 66 2.16 4.99 -4.43
CA PHE A 66 3.07 4.96 -5.55
C PHE A 66 3.03 6.29 -6.32
N SER A 67 4.20 6.84 -6.57
CA SER A 67 4.39 8.00 -7.44
C SER A 67 5.74 7.85 -8.11
N SER A 68 5.78 7.96 -9.43
CA SER A 68 7.01 7.96 -10.20
C SER A 68 7.01 9.08 -11.22
N ASP A 69 8.17 9.38 -11.80
CA ASP A 69 8.23 10.14 -13.04
C ASP A 69 7.36 9.49 -14.13
N GLU A 70 6.83 10.32 -15.02
CA GLU A 70 6.04 9.86 -16.17
C GLU A 70 6.89 8.97 -17.07
N GLY A 71 6.45 7.73 -17.25
CA GLY A 71 7.03 6.78 -18.16
C GLY A 71 5.97 6.28 -19.14
N PRO A 72 6.23 6.29 -20.47
CA PRO A 72 5.26 5.83 -21.46
C PRO A 72 5.01 4.32 -21.39
N ASP A 73 5.89 3.56 -20.69
CA ASP A 73 5.85 2.11 -20.65
C ASP A 73 6.48 1.57 -19.35
N LEU A 74 5.83 1.86 -18.21
CA LEU A 74 6.30 1.43 -16.89
C LEU A 74 5.80 0.03 -16.57
N HIS A 75 6.69 -0.79 -16.03
CA HIS A 75 6.43 -2.17 -15.69
C HIS A 75 7.06 -2.53 -14.35
N VAL A 76 6.35 -3.35 -13.57
CA VAL A 76 6.84 -3.89 -12.30
C VAL A 76 7.43 -5.27 -12.51
N TYR A 77 8.63 -5.46 -11.97
CA TYR A 77 9.38 -6.70 -12.02
C TYR A 77 9.71 -7.18 -10.61
N LEU A 78 9.62 -8.47 -10.38
CA LEU A 78 10.24 -9.14 -9.24
C LEU A 78 11.63 -9.61 -9.62
N THR A 79 12.61 -9.20 -8.83
CA THR A 79 14.03 -9.44 -9.10
C THR A 79 14.76 -9.73 -7.78
N ASN A 80 16.04 -10.10 -7.89
CA ASN A 80 16.95 -10.22 -6.75
C ASN A 80 18.04 -9.14 -6.72
N GLY A 81 17.82 -8.06 -7.49
CA GLY A 81 18.76 -6.96 -7.65
C GLY A 81 18.15 -5.84 -8.46
N THR A 82 18.88 -4.74 -8.66
CA THR A 82 18.39 -3.53 -9.33
C THR A 82 18.99 -3.32 -10.72
N ASP A 83 19.89 -4.19 -11.13
CA ASP A 83 20.60 -4.12 -12.41
C ASP A 83 19.77 -4.70 -13.56
N GLU A 84 20.10 -4.33 -14.80
CA GLU A 84 19.40 -4.85 -15.99
C GLU A 84 19.46 -6.38 -16.10
N ALA A 85 20.56 -7.00 -15.66
CA ALA A 85 20.66 -8.45 -15.58
C ALA A 85 19.64 -9.06 -14.61
N ALA A 86 19.38 -8.40 -13.47
CA ALA A 86 18.40 -8.83 -12.49
C ALA A 86 16.96 -8.61 -12.98
N VAL A 87 16.71 -7.52 -13.73
CA VAL A 87 15.42 -7.25 -14.38
C VAL A 87 15.13 -8.31 -15.46
N SER A 88 16.12 -8.63 -16.29
CA SER A 88 16.01 -9.64 -17.35
C SER A 88 15.84 -11.07 -16.80
N ALA A 89 16.56 -11.42 -15.74
CA ALA A 89 16.38 -12.69 -15.02
C ALA A 89 15.11 -12.71 -14.13
N GLY A 90 14.51 -11.55 -13.91
CA GLY A 90 13.35 -11.36 -13.05
C GLY A 90 12.05 -11.86 -13.67
N LYS A 91 10.94 -11.51 -13.01
CA LYS A 91 9.60 -11.72 -13.55
C LYS A 91 8.78 -10.45 -13.57
N GLN A 92 8.34 -10.11 -14.77
CA GLN A 92 7.36 -9.05 -15.00
C GLN A 92 6.01 -9.49 -14.40
N LEU A 93 5.40 -8.61 -13.62
CA LEU A 93 4.05 -8.85 -13.11
C LEU A 93 2.99 -8.11 -13.93
N GLY A 94 3.34 -6.93 -14.44
CA GLY A 94 2.42 -6.13 -15.24
C GLY A 94 2.84 -4.68 -15.41
N ALA A 95 2.03 -3.95 -16.16
CA ALA A 95 2.23 -2.53 -16.44
C ALA A 95 1.78 -1.67 -15.25
N VAL A 96 2.66 -0.78 -14.80
CA VAL A 96 2.42 0.15 -13.70
C VAL A 96 1.95 1.48 -14.25
N LYS A 97 0.94 2.06 -13.61
CA LYS A 97 0.51 3.43 -13.90
C LYS A 97 1.23 4.41 -12.98
N PHE A 98 1.92 5.41 -13.52
CA PHE A 98 2.53 6.45 -12.69
C PHE A 98 1.50 7.29 -11.92
N ASP A 99 0.30 7.47 -12.47
CA ASP A 99 -0.78 8.29 -11.91
C ASP A 99 -1.63 7.56 -10.84
N ALA A 100 -1.52 6.24 -10.75
CA ALA A 100 -2.30 5.48 -9.77
C ALA A 100 -1.51 5.26 -8.48
N LYS A 101 -1.95 5.94 -7.42
CA LYS A 101 -1.36 5.86 -6.06
C LYS A 101 -1.42 4.44 -5.47
N SER A 102 -2.40 3.63 -5.87
CA SER A 102 -2.56 2.27 -5.37
C SER A 102 -2.93 1.33 -6.50
N GLN A 103 -2.20 0.22 -6.60
CA GLN A 103 -2.35 -0.77 -7.67
C GLN A 103 -1.99 -2.15 -7.13
N THR A 104 -2.69 -3.17 -7.61
CA THR A 104 -2.43 -4.56 -7.22
C THR A 104 -2.16 -5.39 -8.46
N PHE A 105 -1.09 -6.17 -8.40
CA PHE A 105 -0.63 -7.06 -9.46
C PHE A 105 -0.72 -8.49 -8.96
N ALA A 106 -1.46 -9.32 -9.69
CA ALA A 106 -1.50 -10.74 -9.40
C ALA A 106 -0.16 -11.38 -9.78
N LEU A 107 0.32 -12.31 -8.93
CA LEU A 107 1.54 -13.05 -9.22
C LEU A 107 1.34 -14.11 -10.32
N ASN A 108 0.09 -14.47 -10.68
CA ASN A 108 -0.22 -15.46 -11.73
C ASN A 108 0.58 -16.78 -11.59
N GLY A 109 0.85 -17.22 -10.35
CA GLY A 109 1.66 -18.42 -10.07
C GLY A 109 3.17 -18.18 -9.97
N VAL A 110 3.64 -16.93 -10.08
CA VAL A 110 5.02 -16.55 -9.77
C VAL A 110 5.26 -16.66 -8.27
N ASP A 111 6.27 -17.42 -7.88
CA ASP A 111 6.72 -17.45 -6.49
C ASP A 111 7.49 -16.18 -6.16
N ALA A 112 6.85 -15.26 -5.42
CA ALA A 112 7.50 -14.04 -4.96
C ALA A 112 8.44 -14.25 -3.76
N SER A 113 8.40 -15.44 -3.16
CA SER A 113 9.24 -15.84 -2.02
C SER A 113 10.72 -15.93 -2.42
N GLY A 114 11.02 -16.36 -3.65
CA GLY A 114 12.37 -16.38 -4.22
C GLY A 114 12.93 -15.01 -4.63
N TYR A 115 12.12 -13.94 -4.55
CA TYR A 115 12.54 -12.59 -4.90
C TYR A 115 12.69 -11.71 -3.67
N SER A 116 13.68 -10.84 -3.69
CA SER A 116 14.03 -9.94 -2.59
C SER A 116 13.88 -8.46 -2.97
N THR A 117 13.58 -8.16 -4.23
CA THR A 117 13.49 -6.78 -4.72
C THR A 117 12.37 -6.67 -5.75
N VAL A 118 11.64 -5.56 -5.70
CA VAL A 118 10.67 -5.15 -6.72
C VAL A 118 11.27 -4.00 -7.49
N VAL A 119 11.35 -4.08 -8.80
CA VAL A 119 11.94 -3.05 -9.66
C VAL A 119 10.86 -2.47 -10.57
N ILE A 120 10.85 -1.15 -10.68
CA ILE A 120 10.08 -0.43 -11.69
C ILE A 120 11.02 -0.12 -12.85
N HIS A 121 10.79 -0.80 -13.96
CA HIS A 121 11.55 -0.63 -15.19
C HIS A 121 10.65 -0.01 -16.26
N CYS A 122 11.25 0.83 -17.11
CA CYS A 122 10.58 1.40 -18.26
C CYS A 122 11.17 0.82 -19.55
N ASP A 123 10.43 -0.01 -20.27
CA ASP A 123 10.93 -0.68 -21.47
C ASP A 123 11.22 0.28 -22.62
N LYS A 124 10.44 1.35 -22.73
CA LYS A 124 10.68 2.43 -23.69
C LYS A 124 11.95 3.22 -23.40
N ALA A 125 12.22 3.50 -22.12
CA ALA A 125 13.40 4.25 -21.71
C ALA A 125 14.64 3.36 -21.47
N LYS A 126 14.46 2.03 -21.43
CA LYS A 126 15.46 1.03 -21.04
C LYS A 126 16.21 1.46 -19.79
N ALA A 127 15.44 1.83 -18.78
CA ALA A 127 15.95 2.43 -17.56
C ALA A 127 15.14 1.97 -16.35
N VAL A 128 15.87 1.70 -15.27
CA VAL A 128 15.28 1.44 -13.97
C VAL A 128 14.93 2.76 -13.31
N PHE A 129 13.63 2.99 -13.10
CA PHE A 129 13.14 4.21 -12.48
C PHE A 129 13.26 4.13 -10.96
N GLY A 130 13.02 2.96 -10.40
CA GLY A 130 13.18 2.77 -8.97
C GLY A 130 13.11 1.31 -8.57
N ALA A 131 13.56 1.04 -7.35
CA ALA A 131 13.52 -0.29 -6.79
C ALA A 131 13.13 -0.26 -5.32
N ALA A 132 12.36 -1.26 -4.90
CA ALA A 132 11.95 -1.49 -3.53
C ALA A 132 12.54 -2.81 -3.05
N LYS A 133 13.50 -2.73 -2.13
CA LYS A 133 14.06 -3.91 -1.49
C LYS A 133 13.05 -4.44 -0.46
N LEU A 134 12.68 -5.70 -0.60
CA LEU A 134 11.72 -6.38 0.26
C LEU A 134 12.44 -6.94 1.50
N SER A 135 11.95 -6.60 2.68
CA SER A 135 12.43 -7.09 3.98
C SER A 135 11.29 -7.59 4.86
#